data_AF-A0A1W1C1P1-F1
#
_entry.id   AF-A0A1W1C1P1-F1
#
_cell.length_a   1.000
_cell.length_b   1.000
_cell.length_c   1.000
_cell.angle_alpha   90.00
_cell.angle_beta   90.00
_cell.angle_gamma   90.00
#
_symmetry.space_group_name_H-M   'P 1'
#
loop_
_entity.id
_entity.type
_entity.pdbx_description
1 polymer ?
#
loop_
_entity_poly.entity_id
_entity_poly.type
_entity_poly.pdbx_seq_one_letter_code
_entity_poly.pdbx_strand_id
1 'polypeptide(L)'
;MRKVNLAHIRERSTRGVWIDFVVFDAKSTTNRNDELLVQLTSQVRASGFKVDKSALAYYKNNKIEFYGTTDLVNYLSKSGLPQWTHTIDI
;
A
#
# COMPACT_ATOMS: atom_id res chain seq x y z
N MET A 1 14.16 -7.87 13.93
CA MET A 1 13.13 -8.02 12.87
C MET A 1 12.49 -6.67 12.65
N ARG A 2 12.34 -6.23 11.40
CA ARG A 2 11.69 -4.96 11.08
C ARG A 2 10.26 -5.27 10.63
N LYS A 3 9.31 -4.46 11.09
CA LYS A 3 7.88 -4.65 10.83
C LYS A 3 7.36 -3.53 9.94
N VAL A 4 6.41 -3.87 9.07
CA VAL A 4 5.69 -2.93 8.21
C VAL A 4 4.20 -3.09 8.47
N ASN A 5 3.52 -1.98 8.78
CA ASN A 5 2.07 -1.97 8.89
C ASN A 5 1.45 -2.00 7.50
N LEU A 6 0.32 -2.69 7.37
CA LEU A 6 -0.46 -2.67 6.13
C LEU A 6 -1.95 -2.55 6.38
N ALA A 7 -2.61 -1.88 5.44
CA ALA A 7 -4.06 -1.86 5.29
C ALA A 7 -4.44 -2.71 4.09
N HIS A 8 -5.14 -3.83 4.30
CA HIS A 8 -5.76 -4.61 3.22
C HIS A 8 -7.24 -4.30 3.18
N ILE A 9 -7.71 -3.73 2.07
CA ILE A 9 -9.06 -3.19 1.94
C ILE A 9 -9.70 -3.70 0.67
N ARG A 10 -10.96 -4.10 0.80
CA ARG A 10 -11.83 -4.42 -0.33
C ARG A 10 -12.89 -3.33 -0.50
N GLU A 11 -12.87 -2.63 -1.62
CA GLU A 11 -13.77 -1.50 -1.89
C GLU A 11 -14.39 -1.57 -3.29
N ARG A 12 -15.57 -0.98 -3.47
CA ARG A 12 -16.18 -0.82 -4.79
C ARG A 12 -15.50 0.33 -5.52
N SER A 13 -14.95 0.04 -6.69
CA SER A 13 -14.52 1.08 -7.63
C SER A 13 -15.70 1.93 -8.10
N THR A 14 -15.40 3.10 -8.67
CA THR A 14 -16.39 3.99 -9.31
C THR A 14 -17.15 3.32 -10.46
N ARG A 15 -16.63 2.21 -10.99
CA ARG A 15 -17.26 1.40 -12.05
C ARG A 15 -18.05 0.21 -11.50
N GLY A 16 -18.23 0.11 -10.18
CA GLY A 16 -18.95 -0.97 -9.52
C GLY A 16 -18.19 -2.29 -9.40
N VAL A 17 -16.94 -2.39 -9.85
CA VAL A 17 -16.10 -3.59 -9.69
C VAL A 17 -15.46 -3.59 -8.30
N TRP A 18 -15.44 -4.74 -7.62
CA TRP A 18 -14.69 -4.92 -6.38
C TRP A 18 -13.19 -4.90 -6.65
N ILE A 19 -12.45 -4.13 -5.87
CA ILE A 19 -10.99 -4.07 -5.91
C ILE A 19 -10.47 -4.37 -4.50
N ASP A 20 -9.54 -5.31 -4.43
CA ASP A 20 -8.75 -5.57 -3.24
C ASP A 20 -7.42 -4.83 -3.36
N PHE A 21 -7.15 -3.87 -2.48
CA PHE A 21 -5.90 -3.13 -2.49
C PHE A 21 -5.17 -3.19 -1.16
N VAL A 22 -3.86 -2.98 -1.20
CA VAL A 22 -3.01 -2.91 -0.02
C VAL A 22 -2.23 -1.60 0.04
N VAL A 23 -2.16 -1.01 1.24
CA VAL A 23 -1.31 0.16 1.52
C VAL A 23 -0.30 -0.21 2.60
N PHE A 24 0.98 0.07 2.36
CA PHE A 24 2.08 -0.21 3.28
C PHE A 24 2.62 1.07 3.90
N ASP A 25 2.82 1.07 5.22
CA ASP A 25 3.56 2.12 5.93
C ASP A 25 5.07 1.90 5.76
N ALA A 26 5.61 2.30 4.61
CA ALA A 26 6.98 2.02 4.24
C ALA A 26 7.54 2.98 3.17
N LYS A 27 8.86 3.15 3.18
CA LYS A 27 9.63 3.91 2.19
C LYS A 27 10.98 3.26 1.94
N SER A 28 11.42 3.21 0.68
CA SER A 28 12.76 2.74 0.36
C SER A 28 13.82 3.73 0.87
N THR A 29 14.87 3.22 1.51
CA THR A 29 16.04 4.00 1.94
C THR A 29 16.98 4.33 0.79
N THR A 30 16.88 3.60 -0.33
CA THR A 30 17.71 3.74 -1.53
C THR A 30 16.96 4.40 -2.68
N ASN A 31 15.79 4.99 -2.42
CA ASN A 31 14.91 5.62 -3.41
C ASN A 31 14.36 4.65 -4.48
N ARG A 32 14.38 3.34 -4.23
CA ARG A 32 13.80 2.27 -5.07
C ARG A 32 12.45 1.82 -4.53
N ASN A 33 11.45 2.71 -4.60
CA ASN A 33 10.10 2.46 -4.06
C ASN A 33 9.32 1.42 -4.87
N ASP A 34 9.60 1.32 -6.17
CA ASP A 34 9.11 0.28 -7.07
C ASP A 34 9.47 -1.13 -6.58
N GLU A 35 10.75 -1.37 -6.32
CA GLU A 35 11.24 -2.67 -5.86
C GLU A 35 10.71 -3.04 -4.49
N LEU A 36 10.72 -2.08 -3.57
CA LEU A 36 10.12 -2.29 -2.25
C LEU A 36 8.63 -2.64 -2.37
N LEU A 37 7.88 -1.93 -3.20
CA LEU A 37 6.46 -2.19 -3.39
C LEU A 37 6.22 -3.58 -3.99
N VAL A 38 7.04 -4.01 -4.97
CA VAL A 38 6.96 -5.36 -5.55
C VAL A 38 7.27 -6.43 -4.51
N GLN A 39 8.31 -6.24 -3.69
CA GLN A 39 8.70 -7.17 -2.63
C GLN A 39 7.57 -7.33 -1.60
N LEU A 40 7.09 -6.23 -1.03
CA LEU A 40 6.04 -6.27 0.01
C LEU A 40 4.74 -6.86 -0.55
N THR A 41 4.35 -6.48 -1.77
CA THR A 41 3.17 -7.03 -2.44
C THR A 41 3.28 -8.55 -2.63
N SER A 42 4.47 -9.04 -2.99
CA SER A 42 4.72 -10.47 -3.18
C SER A 42 4.62 -11.24 -1.86
N GLN A 43 5.17 -10.69 -0.77
CA GLN A 43 5.05 -11.28 0.57
C GLN A 43 3.60 -11.36 1.03
N VAL A 44 2.83 -10.27 0.87
CA VAL A 44 1.41 -10.25 1.25
C VAL A 44 0.59 -11.27 0.44
N ARG A 45 0.87 -11.40 -0.86
CA ARG A 45 0.22 -12.43 -1.70
C ARG A 45 0.60 -13.84 -1.25
N ALA A 46 1.86 -14.08 -0.89
CA ALA A 46 2.31 -15.37 -0.35
C ALA A 46 1.61 -15.73 0.97
N SER A 47 1.21 -14.72 1.76
CA SER A 47 0.39 -14.90 2.97
C SER A 47 -1.11 -15.11 2.70
N GLY A 48 -1.53 -15.24 1.43
CA GLY A 48 -2.89 -15.59 1.03
C GLY A 48 -3.82 -14.41 0.76
N PHE A 49 -3.35 -13.17 0.85
CA PHE A 49 -4.17 -12.00 0.55
C PHE A 49 -4.31 -11.78 -0.97
N LYS A 50 -5.54 -11.52 -1.43
CA LYS A 50 -5.79 -11.04 -2.78
C LYS A 50 -5.38 -9.58 -2.88
N VAL A 51 -4.49 -9.24 -3.82
CA VAL A 51 -4.02 -7.87 -4.02
C VAL A 51 -4.09 -7.53 -5.50
N ASP A 52 -5.08 -6.73 -5.88
CA ASP A 52 -5.24 -6.19 -7.23
C ASP A 52 -4.39 -4.92 -7.42
N LYS A 53 -4.26 -4.11 -6.36
CA LYS A 53 -3.51 -2.84 -6.36
C LYS A 53 -2.69 -2.67 -5.10
N SER A 54 -1.59 -1.94 -5.20
CA SER A 54 -0.74 -1.68 -4.04
C SER A 54 -0.14 -0.28 -4.05
N ALA A 55 0.09 0.25 -2.85
CA ALA A 55 0.77 1.51 -2.63
C ALA A 55 1.63 1.49 -1.36
N LEU A 56 2.69 2.28 -1.37
CA LEU A 56 3.42 2.75 -0.20
C LEU A 56 2.81 4.06 0.26
N ALA A 57 2.75 4.25 1.57
CA ALA A 57 2.44 5.51 2.24
C ALA A 57 3.59 5.84 3.18
N TYR A 58 4.11 7.06 3.11
CA TYR A 58 5.21 7.49 3.97
C TYR A 58 5.21 9.01 4.17
N TYR A 59 5.79 9.45 5.29
CA TYR A 59 6.02 10.87 5.52
C TYR A 59 7.29 11.36 4.81
N LYS A 60 7.19 12.50 4.13
CA LYS A 60 8.30 13.27 3.59
C LYS A 60 8.04 14.74 3.87
N ASN A 61 8.96 15.41 4.57
CA ASN A 61 8.83 16.81 4.97
C ASN A 61 7.48 17.13 5.66
N ASN A 62 7.10 16.30 6.64
CA ASN A 62 5.82 16.36 7.38
C ASN A 62 4.55 16.25 6.53
N LYS A 63 4.67 15.89 5.25
CA LYS A 63 3.54 15.58 4.38
C LYS A 63 3.51 14.09 4.11
N ILE A 64 2.32 13.54 4.09
CA ILE A 64 2.15 12.19 3.60
C ILE A 64 2.25 12.17 2.08
N GLU A 65 3.05 11.23 1.57
CA GLU A 65 3.15 10.92 0.17
C GLU A 65 2.74 9.46 -0.07
N PHE A 66 2.27 9.19 -1.28
CA PHE A 66 1.89 7.87 -1.74
C PHE A 66 2.67 7.50 -3.01
N TYR A 67 3.04 6.24 -3.12
CA TYR A 67 3.71 5.69 -4.30
C TYR A 67 3.09 4.34 -4.67
N GLY A 68 2.67 4.13 -5.90
CA GLY A 68 2.12 2.83 -6.33
C GLY A 68 1.19 2.94 -7.52
N THR A 69 0.16 2.09 -7.57
CA THR A 69 -0.81 2.09 -8.67
C THR A 69 -1.48 3.46 -8.81
N THR A 70 -1.44 4.07 -9.99
CA THR A 70 -1.80 5.47 -10.22
C THR A 70 -3.18 5.86 -9.69
N ASP A 71 -4.21 5.05 -9.95
CA ASP A 71 -5.57 5.38 -9.52
C ASP A 71 -5.78 5.16 -8.03
N LEU A 72 -5.08 4.20 -7.41
CA LEU A 72 -5.05 4.04 -5.96
C LEU A 72 -4.35 5.23 -5.29
N VAL A 73 -3.21 5.68 -5.83
CA VAL A 73 -2.51 6.88 -5.34
C VAL A 73 -3.42 8.12 -5.44
N ASN A 74 -4.13 8.28 -6.55
CA ASN A 74 -5.09 9.38 -6.74
C ASN A 74 -6.25 9.31 -5.75
N TYR A 75 -6.72 8.11 -5.40
CA TYR A 75 -7.73 7.89 -4.37
C TYR A 75 -7.20 8.29 -2.99
N LEU A 76 -6.06 7.72 -2.57
CA LEU A 76 -5.44 7.96 -1.26
C LEU A 76 -5.03 9.43 -1.05
N SER A 77 -4.62 10.12 -2.12
CA SER A 77 -4.29 11.55 -2.05
C SER A 77 -5.52 12.41 -1.73
N LYS A 78 -6.74 11.90 -1.92
CA LYS A 78 -8.00 12.59 -1.60
C LYS A 78 -8.61 12.10 -0.29
N SER A 79 -8.53 10.80 0.00
CA SER A 79 -9.14 10.18 1.18
C SER A 79 -8.22 10.12 2.40
N GLY A 80 -6.90 10.24 2.21
CA GLY A 80 -5.90 10.14 3.27
C GLY A 80 -5.47 8.71 3.57
N LEU A 81 -4.90 8.52 4.77
CA LEU A 81 -4.47 7.20 5.21
C LEU A 81 -5.64 6.30 5.56
N PRO A 82 -5.64 5.04 5.10
CA PRO A 82 -6.53 4.04 5.66
C PRO A 82 -6.13 3.69 7.10
N GLN A 83 -7.05 3.06 7.82
CA GLN A 83 -6.72 2.41 9.09
C GLN A 83 -5.84 1.17 8.84
N TRP A 84 -4.81 0.99 9.65
CA TRP A 84 -3.94 -0.19 9.58
C TRP A 84 -4.70 -1.43 10.07
N THR A 85 -4.49 -2.54 9.37
CA THR A 85 -5.26 -3.78 9.60
C THR A 85 -4.37 -4.94 10.03
N HIS A 86 -3.14 -5.00 9.52
CA HIS A 86 -2.20 -6.09 9.76
C HIS A 86 -0.76 -5.55 9.83
N THR A 87 0.18 -6.44 10.14
CA THR A 87 1.60 -6.18 10.13
C THR A 87 2.32 -7.35 9.48
N ILE A 88 3.37 -7.08 8.70
CA ILE A 88 4.27 -8.10 8.14
C ILE A 88 5.71 -7.83 8.58
N ASP A 89 6.50 -8.90 8.67
CA ASP A 89 7.93 -8.84 8.92
C ASP A 89 8.71 -8.71 7.60
N ILE A 90 9.74 -7.88 7.60
CA ILE A 90 10.65 -7.63 6.46
C ILE A 90 12.11 -7.90 6.80
#